data_AF-A0A7D6V8S7-F1
#
_entry.id   AF-A0A7D6V8S7-F1
#
_cell.length_a   1.000
_cell.length_b   1.000
_cell.length_c   1.000
_cell.angle_alpha   90.00
_cell.angle_beta   90.00
_cell.angle_gamma   90.00
#
_symmetry.space_group_name_H-M   'P 1'
#
loop_
_entity.id
_entity.type
_entity.pdbx_description
1 polymer ?
#
loop_
_entity_poly.entity_id
_entity_poly.type
_entity_poly.pdbx_seq_one_letter_code
_entity_poly.pdbx_strand_id
1 'polypeptide(L)'
;MPYVARNEATAARIIAGVGAVFALIEGLYILMLVLDADQTNRFFLFIKQFAEPLALFFPGLFHTGNADLDIVLNYGLAALFWLIVSGFVARWVAK
;
A
#
# COMPACT_ATOMS: atom_id res chain seq x y z
N MET A 1 -10.00 -35.49 -1.34
CA MET A 1 -10.93 -34.53 -0.70
C MET A 1 -10.86 -33.19 -1.45
N PRO A 2 -11.87 -32.83 -2.26
CA PRO A 2 -11.82 -31.67 -3.17
C PRO A 2 -12.26 -30.32 -2.57
N TYR A 3 -12.65 -30.28 -1.29
CA TYR A 3 -13.13 -29.03 -0.65
C TYR A 3 -12.02 -28.04 -0.29
N VAL A 4 -10.78 -28.51 -0.12
CA VAL A 4 -9.67 -27.71 0.40
C VAL A 4 -9.11 -26.77 -0.68
N ALA A 5 -8.89 -27.28 -1.89
CA ALA A 5 -8.28 -26.53 -3.01
C ALA A 5 -9.06 -25.28 -3.44
N ARG A 6 -10.39 -25.27 -3.31
CA ARG A 6 -11.23 -24.10 -3.70
C ARG A 6 -11.22 -22.99 -2.66
N ASN A 7 -11.07 -23.35 -1.38
CA ASN A 7 -10.96 -22.38 -0.29
C ASN A 7 -9.57 -21.72 -0.29
N GLU A 8 -8.52 -22.48 -0.58
CA GLU A 8 -7.14 -21.97 -0.72
C GLU A 8 -7.03 -20.94 -1.85
N ALA A 9 -7.61 -21.22 -3.01
CA ALA A 9 -7.65 -20.28 -4.13
C ALA A 9 -8.44 -18.99 -3.81
N THR A 10 -9.48 -19.08 -2.98
CA THR A 10 -10.29 -17.93 -2.56
C THR A 10 -9.54 -17.09 -1.53
N ALA A 11 -8.88 -17.73 -0.55
CA ALA A 11 -8.06 -17.06 0.45
C ALA A 11 -6.86 -16.34 -0.19
N ALA A 12 -6.18 -16.97 -1.15
CA ALA A 12 -5.09 -16.35 -1.92
C ALA A 12 -5.53 -15.05 -2.59
N ARG A 13 -6.72 -15.07 -3.20
CA ARG A 13 -7.28 -13.91 -3.92
C ARG A 13 -7.65 -12.78 -2.99
N ILE A 14 -8.20 -13.09 -1.82
CA ILE A 14 -8.53 -12.09 -0.79
C ILE A 14 -7.24 -11.42 -0.30
N ILE A 15 -6.19 -12.19 -0.01
CA ILE A 15 -4.91 -11.65 0.47
C ILE A 15 -4.26 -10.75 -0.59
N ALA A 16 -4.23 -11.17 -1.86
CA ALA A 16 -3.80 -10.32 -2.97
C ALA A 16 -4.63 -9.03 -3.07
N GLY A 17 -5.97 -9.15 -2.96
CA GLY A 17 -6.88 -8.02 -3.03
C GLY A 17 -6.62 -7.00 -1.92
N VAL A 18 -6.43 -7.45 -0.68
CA VAL A 18 -6.18 -6.57 0.47
C VAL A 18 -4.87 -5.80 0.29
N GLY A 19 -3.77 -6.46 -0.07
CA GLY A 19 -2.51 -5.75 -0.27
C GLY A 19 -2.51 -4.82 -1.48
N ALA A 20 -3.26 -5.16 -2.55
CA ALA A 20 -3.48 -4.25 -3.66
C ALA A 20 -4.25 -2.99 -3.23
N VAL A 21 -5.24 -3.11 -2.33
CA VAL A 21 -5.95 -1.97 -1.76
C VAL A 21 -5.02 -1.10 -0.92
N PHE A 22 -4.15 -1.69 -0.10
CA PHE A 22 -3.18 -0.92 0.69
C PHE A 22 -2.21 -0.14 -0.19
N ALA A 23 -1.66 -0.78 -1.23
CA ALA A 23 -0.80 -0.10 -2.20
C ALA A 23 -1.54 1.03 -2.93
N LEU A 24 -2.83 0.84 -3.23
CA LEU A 24 -3.68 1.88 -3.81
C LEU A 24 -3.85 3.08 -2.86
N ILE A 25 -4.11 2.84 -1.57
CA ILE A 25 -4.26 3.90 -0.57
C ILE A 25 -2.99 4.73 -0.47
N GLU A 26 -1.82 4.09 -0.41
CA GLU A 26 -0.54 4.80 -0.35
C GLU A 26 -0.24 5.56 -1.65
N GLY A 27 -0.49 4.95 -2.80
CA GLY A 27 -0.36 5.64 -4.09
C GLY A 27 -1.27 6.87 -4.18
N LEU A 28 -2.50 6.77 -3.67
CA LEU A 28 -3.44 7.90 -3.62
C LEU A 28 -2.93 9.00 -2.67
N TYR A 29 -2.37 8.63 -1.52
CA TYR A 29 -1.79 9.57 -0.56
C TYR A 29 -0.59 10.33 -1.14
N ILE A 30 0.31 9.63 -1.83
CA ILE A 30 1.42 10.24 -2.57
C ILE A 30 0.89 11.23 -3.61
N LEU A 31 -0.10 10.81 -4.40
CA LEU A 31 -0.69 11.66 -5.43
C LEU A 31 -1.31 12.92 -4.82
N MET A 32 -2.01 12.81 -3.69
CA MET A 32 -2.55 13.96 -2.97
C MET A 32 -1.45 14.92 -2.50
N LEU A 33 -0.35 14.39 -1.97
CA LEU A 33 0.77 15.21 -1.51
C LEU A 33 1.48 15.91 -2.67
N VAL A 34 1.78 15.19 -3.74
CA VAL A 34 2.47 15.74 -4.94
C VAL A 34 1.60 16.76 -5.68
N LEU A 35 0.28 16.59 -5.65
CA LEU A 35 -0.67 17.55 -6.22
C LEU A 35 -1.02 18.71 -5.27
N ASP A 36 -0.35 18.82 -4.12
CA ASP A 36 -0.58 19.85 -3.10
C ASP A 36 -2.06 19.90 -2.63
N ALA A 37 -2.65 18.73 -2.42
CA ALA A 37 -4.03 18.63 -1.93
C ALA A 37 -4.17 19.27 -0.55
N ASP A 38 -5.32 19.92 -0.34
CA ASP A 38 -5.63 20.60 0.93
C ASP A 38 -5.60 19.64 2.12
N GLN A 39 -4.60 19.81 2.98
CA GLN A 39 -4.37 18.96 4.15
C GLN A 39 -5.41 19.14 5.26
N THR A 40 -6.26 20.18 5.17
CA THR A 40 -7.40 20.40 6.07
C THR A 40 -8.65 19.62 5.63
N ASN A 41 -8.64 19.06 4.41
CA ASN A 41 -9.74 18.28 3.90
C ASN A 41 -9.93 16.99 4.69
N ARG A 42 -11.17 16.70 5.10
CA ARG A 42 -11.53 15.45 5.78
C ARG A 42 -11.15 14.21 4.99
N PHE A 43 -11.21 14.26 3.66
CA PHE A 43 -10.80 13.13 2.81
C PHE A 43 -9.28 12.90 2.85
N PHE A 44 -8.48 13.97 2.83
CA PHE A 44 -7.03 13.86 2.98
C PHE A 44 -6.66 13.26 4.34
N LEU A 45 -7.24 13.78 5.42
CA LEU A 45 -7.04 13.26 6.78
C LEU A 45 -7.48 11.78 6.88
N PHE A 46 -8.57 11.42 6.20
CA PHE A 46 -9.07 10.05 6.15
C PHE A 46 -8.11 9.10 5.44
N ILE A 47 -7.45 9.53 4.36
CA ILE A 47 -6.44 8.70 3.70
C ILE A 47 -5.16 8.64 4.53
N LYS A 48 -4.73 9.78 5.07
CA LYS A 48 -3.53 9.89 5.91
C LYS A 48 -3.55 8.94 7.11
N GLN A 49 -4.68 8.83 7.82
CA GLN A 49 -4.80 7.91 8.97
C GLN A 49 -4.63 6.43 8.61
N PHE A 50 -4.86 6.04 7.35
CA PHE A 50 -4.56 4.69 6.87
C PHE A 50 -3.15 4.59 6.31
N ALA A 51 -2.69 5.59 5.57
CA ALA A 51 -1.38 5.60 4.92
C ALA A 51 -0.22 5.61 5.94
N GLU A 52 -0.29 6.41 7.01
CA GLU A 52 0.78 6.46 8.03
C GLU A 52 1.10 5.09 8.67
N PRO A 53 0.13 4.32 9.20
CA PRO A 53 0.42 3.01 9.74
C PRO A 53 0.73 1.95 8.67
N LEU A 54 0.15 2.07 7.46
CA LEU A 54 0.44 1.15 6.35
C LEU A 54 1.85 1.30 5.79
N ALA A 55 2.41 2.51 5.89
CA ALA A 55 3.77 2.80 5.46
C ALA A 55 4.82 2.23 6.44
N LEU A 56 4.38 1.70 7.59
CA LEU A 56 5.18 0.96 8.56
C LEU A 56 6.41 1.77 9.02
N PHE A 57 7.59 1.43 8.51
CA PHE A 57 8.88 2.02 8.86
C PHE A 57 9.55 2.76 7.68
N PHE A 58 8.87 2.83 6.53
CA PHE A 58 9.40 3.49 5.35
C PHE A 58 9.37 5.04 5.40
N PRO A 59 8.40 5.71 6.05
CA PRO A 59 8.39 7.17 6.18
C PRO A 59 9.67 7.71 6.83
N GLY A 60 10.38 8.60 6.14
CA GLY A 60 11.59 9.24 6.64
C GLY A 60 12.89 8.44 6.45
N LEU A 61 12.89 7.36 5.66
CA LEU A 61 14.14 6.65 5.31
C LEU A 61 15.03 7.48 4.37
N PHE A 62 14.42 8.14 3.40
CA PHE A 62 15.09 8.97 2.42
C PHE A 62 14.85 10.45 2.71
N HIS A 63 15.96 11.19 2.73
CA HIS A 63 16.01 12.65 2.82
C HIS A 63 16.90 13.17 1.70
N THR A 64 16.29 13.54 0.60
CA THR A 64 16.94 13.97 -0.65
C THR A 64 17.03 15.48 -0.77
N GLY A 65 16.44 16.22 0.19
CA GLY A 65 16.39 17.67 0.20
C GLY A 65 15.22 18.27 -0.59
N ASN A 66 14.38 17.43 -1.20
CA ASN A 66 13.12 17.82 -1.81
C ASN A 66 11.98 17.00 -1.20
N ALA A 67 11.04 17.69 -0.57
CA ALA A 67 9.94 17.08 0.17
C ALA A 67 9.08 16.14 -0.71
N ASP A 68 8.82 16.50 -1.97
CA ASP A 68 8.00 15.69 -2.88
C ASP A 68 8.70 14.37 -3.23
N LEU A 69 10.01 14.44 -3.49
CA LEU A 69 10.83 13.27 -3.76
C LEU A 69 10.92 12.36 -2.53
N ASP A 70 11.05 12.93 -1.35
CA ASP A 70 11.08 12.18 -0.09
C ASP A 70 9.76 11.45 0.13
N ILE A 71 8.62 12.09 -0.17
CA ILE A 71 7.30 11.48 -0.08
C ILE A 71 7.17 10.32 -1.08
N VAL A 72 7.50 10.56 -2.36
CA VAL A 72 7.40 9.55 -3.41
C VAL A 72 8.29 8.35 -3.11
N LEU A 73 9.52 8.56 -2.63
CA LEU A 73 10.44 7.48 -2.31
C LEU A 73 9.99 6.68 -1.09
N ASN A 74 9.68 7.37 0.01
CA ASN A 74 9.33 6.71 1.27
C ASN A 74 7.98 5.97 1.16
N TYR A 75 6.93 6.65 0.73
CA TYR A 75 5.60 6.03 0.60
C TYR A 75 5.50 5.17 -0.66
N GLY A 76 6.22 5.48 -1.74
CA GLY A 76 6.20 4.65 -2.95
C GLY A 76 6.89 3.30 -2.74
N LEU A 77 7.95 3.25 -1.92
CA LEU A 77 8.55 1.99 -1.52
C LEU A 77 7.61 1.14 -0.66
N ALA A 78 6.86 1.76 0.25
CA ALA A 78 5.84 1.06 1.02
C ALA A 78 4.74 0.49 0.11
N ALA A 79 4.32 1.24 -0.91
CA ALA A 79 3.30 0.78 -1.86
C ALA A 79 3.81 -0.43 -2.67
N LEU A 80 5.05 -0.36 -3.15
CA LEU A 80 5.72 -1.48 -3.83
C LEU A 80 5.89 -2.68 -2.90
N PHE A 81 6.22 -2.47 -1.63
CA PHE A 81 6.33 -3.54 -0.64
C PHE A 81 5.00 -4.28 -0.50
N TRP A 82 3.87 -3.57 -0.37
CA TRP A 82 2.55 -4.20 -0.32
C TRP A 82 2.18 -4.95 -1.59
N LEU A 83 2.51 -4.43 -2.78
CA LEU A 83 2.28 -5.14 -4.05
C LEU A 83 3.11 -6.42 -4.15
N ILE A 84 4.39 -6.37 -3.75
CA ILE A 84 5.28 -7.53 -3.78
C ILE A 84 4.83 -8.57 -2.75
N VAL A 85 4.58 -8.17 -1.51
CA VAL A 85 4.16 -9.09 -0.43
C VAL A 85 2.83 -9.75 -0.79
N SER A 86 1.83 -8.98 -1.22
CA SER A 86 0.52 -9.53 -1.56
C SER A 86 0.54 -10.40 -2.82
N GLY A 87 1.30 -10.00 -3.84
CA GLY A 87 1.51 -10.80 -5.05
C GLY A 87 2.29 -12.08 -4.78
N PHE A 88 3.33 -12.03 -3.95
CA PHE A 88 4.13 -13.19 -3.58
C PHE A 88 3.33 -14.17 -2.72
N VAL A 89 2.60 -13.68 -1.72
CA VAL A 89 1.72 -14.52 -0.87
C VAL A 89 0.62 -15.16 -1.71
N ALA A 90 -0.04 -14.41 -2.60
CA ALA A 90 -1.06 -14.99 -3.46
C ALA A 90 -0.50 -16.06 -4.41
N ARG A 91 0.72 -15.87 -4.91
CA ARG A 91 1.40 -16.85 -5.77
C ARG A 91 1.87 -18.09 -5.00
N TRP A 92 2.17 -17.96 -3.71
CA TRP A 92 2.50 -19.09 -2.84
C TRP A 92 1.28 -19.89 -2.41
N VAL A 93 0.15 -19.26 -2.13
CA VAL A 93 -1.09 -19.96 -1.76
C VAL A 93 -1.76 -20.63 -2.98
N ALA A 94 -1.48 -20.14 -4.20
CA ALA A 94 -2.00 -20.74 -5.43
C ALA A 94 -1.20 -21.96 -5.94
N LYS A 95 -0.15 -22.39 -5.22
CA LYS A 95 0.69 -23.55 -5.57
C LYS A 95 0.33 -24.75 -4.71
#